data_AF-A0A536UWE9-F1
#
_entry.id   AF-A0A536UWE9-F1
#
_cell.length_a   1.000
_cell.length_b   1.000
_cell.length_c   1.000
_cell.angle_alpha   90.00
_cell.angle_beta   90.00
_cell.angle_gamma   90.00
#
_symmetry.space_group_name_H-M   'P 1'
#
loop_
_entity.id
_entity.type
_entity.pdbx_description
1 polymer ?
#
loop_
_entity_poly.entity_id
_entity_poly.type
_entity_poly.pdbx_seq_one_letter_code
_entity_poly.pdbx_strand_id
1 'polypeptide(L)'
;MWEVKDRSVAGLRIAATGGVGQSLTLGALVAVRQSDVEGWLLGVVRRLNKVSNDEVEAGVNIIAERMVAVTLSAKRRPNEEVGYVVNGLTMSTMGERFEGLYLPPPSRPDKPLAMKTVIVPTSEYAEGRNVVLTTTHSVYTVSLKHLVEQRPDWSWVTIQIVEKKSRNAS
;
A
#
# COMPACT_ATOMS: atom_id res chain seq x y z
N MET A 1 -17.47 7.74 17.37
CA MET A 1 -16.06 8.17 17.20
C MET A 1 -15.17 6.95 17.43
N TRP A 2 -13.99 6.87 16.81
CA TRP A 2 -13.04 5.78 17.09
C TRP A 2 -12.23 6.09 18.34
N GLU A 3 -12.01 5.08 19.17
CA GLU A 3 -11.20 5.15 20.39
C GLU A 3 -10.13 4.06 20.37
N VAL A 4 -8.91 4.38 20.81
CA VAL A 4 -7.86 3.39 21.07
C VAL A 4 -8.00 2.90 22.51
N LYS A 5 -8.27 1.61 22.69
CA LYS A 5 -8.47 0.98 24.00
C LYS A 5 -7.17 0.43 24.58
N ASP A 6 -6.27 -0.06 23.73
CA ASP A 6 -4.96 -0.58 24.12
C ASP A 6 -3.94 -0.43 22.99
N ARG A 7 -2.66 -0.34 23.33
CA ARG A 7 -1.57 -0.16 22.37
C ARG A 7 -0.32 -0.95 22.74
N SER A 8 0.31 -1.48 21.70
CA SER A 8 1.64 -2.09 21.75
C SER A 8 2.46 -1.60 20.57
N VAL A 9 3.74 -1.98 20.51
CA VAL A 9 4.62 -1.67 19.37
C VAL A 9 4.07 -2.21 18.05
N ALA A 10 3.39 -3.37 18.06
CA ALA A 10 2.97 -4.07 16.86
C ALA A 10 1.46 -4.00 16.57
N GLY A 11 0.68 -3.39 17.47
CA GLY A 11 -0.77 -3.48 17.35
C GLY A 11 -1.54 -2.51 18.21
N LEU A 12 -2.78 -2.26 17.78
CA LEU A 12 -3.75 -1.43 18.44
C LEU A 12 -5.04 -2.21 18.66
N ARG A 13 -5.68 -1.99 19.81
CA ARG A 13 -7.07 -2.34 20.02
C ARG A 13 -7.89 -1.07 19.86
N ILE A 14 -8.78 -1.05 18.88
CA ILE A 14 -9.65 0.10 18.60
C ILE A 14 -11.12 -0.29 18.80
N ALA A 15 -11.94 0.66 19.21
CA ALA A 15 -13.38 0.47 19.32
C ALA A 15 -14.13 1.68 18.75
N ALA A 16 -15.34 1.44 18.26
CA ALA A 16 -16.25 2.47 17.83
C ALA A 16 -17.67 2.14 18.24
N THR A 17 -18.39 3.18 18.66
CA THR A 17 -19.83 3.15 18.96
C THR A 17 -20.62 3.98 17.94
N GLY A 18 -21.95 3.86 17.97
CA GLY A 18 -22.86 4.61 17.11
C GLY A 18 -22.79 4.20 15.64
N GLY A 19 -22.50 2.92 15.36
CA GLY A 19 -22.51 2.36 14.00
C GLY A 19 -21.31 2.74 13.11
N VAL A 20 -20.42 3.62 13.56
CA VAL A 20 -19.25 4.09 12.79
C VAL A 20 -18.34 2.94 12.34
N GLY A 21 -18.25 1.88 13.14
CA GLY A 21 -17.41 0.71 12.85
C GLY A 21 -18.06 -0.34 11.94
N GLN A 22 -19.31 -0.16 11.49
CA GLN A 22 -20.03 -1.22 10.77
C GLN A 22 -19.46 -1.56 9.39
N SER A 23 -18.77 -0.61 8.75
CA SER A 23 -18.08 -0.84 7.46
C SER A 23 -16.72 -1.52 7.61
N LEU A 24 -16.21 -1.69 8.85
CA LEU A 24 -14.92 -2.32 9.07
C LEU A 24 -15.00 -3.82 8.82
N THR A 25 -14.05 -4.35 8.04
CA THR A 25 -13.99 -5.76 7.69
C THR A 25 -12.67 -6.39 8.14
N LEU A 26 -12.70 -7.69 8.41
CA LEU A 26 -11.49 -8.46 8.69
C LEU A 26 -10.57 -8.46 7.46
N GLY A 27 -9.28 -8.15 7.66
CA GLY A 27 -8.30 -8.05 6.58
C GLY A 27 -8.24 -6.68 5.90
N ALA A 28 -9.11 -5.72 6.27
CA ALA A 28 -9.05 -4.35 5.75
C ALA A 28 -7.72 -3.68 6.10
N LEU A 29 -7.21 -2.89 5.16
CA LEU A 29 -6.16 -1.90 5.43
C LEU A 29 -6.77 -0.67 6.08
N VAL A 30 -6.16 -0.23 7.17
CA VAL A 30 -6.58 0.96 7.90
C VAL A 30 -5.40 1.87 8.16
N ALA A 31 -5.58 3.16 7.89
CA ALA A 31 -4.69 4.19 8.37
C ALA A 31 -5.23 4.69 9.71
N VAL A 32 -4.38 4.68 10.75
CA VAL A 32 -4.74 5.14 12.10
C VAL A 32 -3.83 6.31 12.47
N ARG A 33 -4.44 7.40 12.91
CA ARG A 33 -3.73 8.54 13.50
C ARG A 33 -4.21 8.72 14.93
N GLN A 34 -3.27 8.63 15.86
CA GLN A 34 -3.56 8.84 17.28
C GLN A 34 -3.37 10.33 17.60
N SER A 35 -4.13 10.87 18.56
CA SER A 35 -4.08 12.30 18.89
C SER A 35 -2.72 12.73 19.47
N ASP A 36 -1.97 11.81 20.05
CA ASP A 36 -0.66 12.00 20.67
C ASP A 36 0.52 11.70 19.74
N VAL A 37 0.26 11.30 18.49
CA VAL A 37 1.30 10.94 17.50
C VAL A 37 1.08 11.73 16.21
N GLU A 38 2.14 12.39 15.71
CA GLU A 38 2.01 13.25 14.53
C GLU A 38 1.74 12.47 13.23
N GLY A 39 2.21 11.22 13.14
CA GLY A 39 2.20 10.38 11.94
C GLY A 39 1.01 9.42 11.83
N TRP A 40 0.74 9.01 10.58
CA TRP A 40 -0.20 7.92 10.30
C TRP A 40 0.50 6.56 10.41
N LEU A 41 -0.14 5.63 11.10
CA LEU A 41 0.23 4.22 11.11
C LEU A 41 -0.63 3.48 10.10
N LEU A 42 -0.03 2.56 9.35
CA LEU A 42 -0.75 1.61 8.50
C LEU A 42 -0.89 0.28 9.22
N GLY A 43 -2.11 -0.23 9.29
CA GLY A 43 -2.40 -1.52 9.90
C GLY A 43 -3.37 -2.37 9.11
N VAL A 44 -3.43 -3.64 9.48
CA VAL A 44 -4.39 -4.63 8.96
C VAL A 44 -5.30 -5.08 10.10
N VAL A 45 -6.61 -5.07 9.87
CA VAL A 45 -7.58 -5.62 10.83
C VAL A 45 -7.41 -7.13 10.92
N ARG A 46 -6.96 -7.64 12.08
CA ARG A 46 -6.74 -9.08 12.34
C ARG A 46 -7.81 -9.71 13.21
N ARG A 47 -8.56 -8.90 13.95
CA ARG A 47 -9.66 -9.34 14.80
C ARG A 47 -10.79 -8.33 14.68
N LEU A 48 -12.02 -8.80 14.63
CA LEU A 48 -13.22 -7.97 14.58
C LEU A 48 -14.29 -8.62 15.45
N ASN A 49 -14.76 -7.88 16.45
CA ASN A 49 -15.81 -8.29 17.37
C ASN A 49 -16.97 -7.28 17.26
N LYS A 50 -18.14 -7.75 16.81
CA LYS A 50 -19.37 -6.96 16.89
C LYS A 50 -19.98 -7.17 18.27
N VAL A 51 -19.73 -6.23 19.17
CA VAL A 51 -20.19 -6.30 20.57
C VAL A 51 -21.71 -6.08 20.63
N SER A 52 -22.22 -5.18 19.78
CA SER A 52 -23.64 -4.97 19.57
C SER A 52 -23.91 -4.46 18.14
N ASN A 53 -25.15 -4.12 17.82
CA ASN A 53 -25.50 -3.48 16.54
C ASN A 53 -24.83 -2.11 16.37
N ASP A 54 -24.47 -1.44 17.47
CA ASP A 54 -23.89 -0.11 17.44
C ASP A 54 -22.42 -0.07 17.87
N GLU A 55 -21.89 -1.17 18.41
CA GLU A 55 -20.54 -1.24 18.96
C GLU A 55 -19.70 -2.32 18.28
N VAL A 56 -18.53 -1.89 17.81
CA VAL A 56 -17.52 -2.73 17.18
C VAL A 56 -16.19 -2.53 17.87
N GLU A 57 -15.47 -3.62 18.08
CA GLU A 57 -14.10 -3.63 18.51
C GLU A 57 -13.22 -4.36 17.50
N ALA A 58 -12.03 -3.84 17.23
CA ALA A 58 -11.09 -4.43 16.30
C ALA A 58 -9.66 -4.48 16.86
N GLY A 59 -8.98 -5.57 16.54
CA GLY A 59 -7.54 -5.70 16.72
C GLY A 59 -6.83 -5.39 15.41
N VAL A 60 -6.02 -4.34 15.40
CA VAL A 60 -5.24 -3.89 14.24
C VAL A 60 -3.79 -4.27 14.46
N ASN A 61 -3.19 -4.95 13.48
CA ASN A 61 -1.75 -5.22 13.47
C ASN A 61 -1.04 -4.16 12.62
N ILE A 62 -0.11 -3.42 13.21
CA ILE A 62 0.64 -2.36 12.53
C ILE A 62 1.67 -2.99 11.59
N ILE A 63 1.66 -2.55 10.33
CA ILE A 63 2.53 -3.07 9.28
C ILE A 63 3.50 -2.01 8.75
N ALA A 64 3.24 -0.73 8.97
CA ALA A 64 4.19 0.35 8.68
C ALA A 64 3.90 1.62 9.47
N GLU A 65 4.96 2.31 9.86
CA GLU A 65 4.92 3.67 10.43
C GLU A 65 5.21 4.75 9.38
N ARG A 66 5.65 4.31 8.19
CA ARG A 66 5.93 5.16 7.03
C ARG A 66 5.28 4.55 5.81
N MET A 67 4.48 5.34 5.11
CA MET A 67 3.87 4.95 3.85
C MET A 67 3.90 6.14 2.89
N VAL A 68 4.07 5.85 1.61
CA VAL A 68 4.06 6.84 0.54
C VAL A 68 3.06 6.37 -0.51
N ALA A 69 2.03 7.18 -0.76
CA ALA A 69 1.14 6.95 -1.89
C ALA A 69 1.93 7.04 -3.19
N VAL A 70 1.73 6.09 -4.10
CA VAL A 70 2.43 6.01 -5.38
C VAL A 70 1.45 5.65 -6.49
N THR A 71 1.60 6.34 -7.62
CA THR A 71 0.94 5.95 -8.86
C THR A 71 1.85 5.01 -9.64
N LEU A 72 1.33 3.84 -9.97
CA LEU A 72 1.98 2.83 -10.79
C LEU A 72 1.32 2.76 -12.17
N SER A 73 2.02 2.15 -13.12
CA SER A 73 1.42 1.81 -14.42
C SER A 73 1.93 0.47 -14.90
N ALA A 74 1.05 -0.31 -15.51
CA ALA A 74 1.46 -1.53 -16.19
C ALA A 74 2.50 -1.20 -17.27
N LYS A 75 3.54 -2.01 -17.43
CA LYS A 75 4.40 -1.90 -18.62
C LYS A 75 3.68 -2.60 -19.77
N ARG A 76 3.27 -1.86 -20.81
CA ARG A 76 2.67 -2.46 -22.02
C ARG A 76 3.67 -3.43 -22.64
N ARG A 77 3.15 -4.54 -23.19
CA ARG A 77 3.95 -5.46 -23.99
C ARG A 77 4.32 -4.77 -25.32
N PRO A 78 5.51 -5.03 -25.89
CA PRO A 78 5.99 -4.36 -27.10
C PRO A 78 5.05 -4.45 -28.33
N ASN A 79 4.13 -5.41 -28.36
CA ASN A 79 3.22 -5.64 -29.49
C ASN A 79 1.94 -4.77 -29.52
N GLU A 80 1.75 -3.86 -28.56
CA GLU A 80 0.62 -2.91 -28.56
C GLU A 80 1.09 -1.55 -29.09
N GLU A 81 1.22 -1.42 -30.42
CA GLU A 81 1.49 -0.14 -31.08
C GLU A 81 0.29 0.80 -30.99
N VAL A 82 0.46 1.91 -30.28
CA VAL A 82 0.32 3.30 -30.76
C VAL A 82 0.59 4.18 -29.54
N GLY A 83 1.52 5.13 -29.63
CA GLY A 83 1.41 6.28 -28.75
C GLY A 83 2.38 7.40 -29.07
N TYR A 84 1.88 8.59 -28.79
CA TYR A 84 2.50 9.86 -29.06
C TYR A 84 3.61 10.16 -28.05
N VAL A 85 4.65 10.86 -28.52
CA VAL A 85 5.77 11.33 -27.71
C VAL A 85 5.40 12.69 -27.12
N VAL A 86 5.41 12.82 -25.79
CA VAL A 86 5.35 14.10 -25.09
C VAL A 86 6.55 14.18 -24.14
N ASN A 87 7.38 15.22 -24.29
CA ASN A 87 8.57 15.50 -23.47
C ASN A 87 9.64 14.39 -23.43
N GLY A 88 9.91 13.72 -24.57
CA GLY A 88 11.03 12.76 -24.68
C GLY A 88 10.88 11.47 -23.86
N LEU A 89 9.77 11.32 -23.12
CA LEU A 89 9.33 10.07 -22.53
C LEU A 89 8.28 9.46 -23.47
N THR A 90 8.60 8.29 -24.01
CA THR A 90 7.67 7.47 -24.77
C THR A 90 6.58 6.96 -23.82
N MET A 91 5.56 7.78 -23.55
CA MET A 91 4.39 7.42 -22.74
C MET A 91 3.55 6.30 -23.39
N SER A 92 3.81 5.97 -24.65
CA SER A 92 3.15 4.91 -25.41
C SER A 92 3.35 3.50 -24.84
N THR A 93 4.34 3.31 -23.96
CA THR A 93 4.63 2.01 -23.32
C THR A 93 4.03 1.85 -21.92
N MET A 94 3.35 2.85 -21.37
CA MET A 94 2.69 2.75 -20.06
C MET A 94 1.22 2.42 -20.26
N GLY A 95 0.81 1.27 -19.74
CA GLY A 95 -0.57 0.82 -19.70
C GLY A 95 -1.36 1.53 -18.61
N GLU A 96 -2.48 0.93 -18.21
CA GLU A 96 -3.39 1.48 -17.21
C GLU A 96 -2.66 1.86 -15.90
N ARG A 97 -3.04 3.02 -15.36
CA ARG A 97 -2.51 3.53 -14.09
C ARG A 97 -3.33 2.99 -12.94
N PHE A 98 -2.67 2.68 -11.85
CA PHE A 98 -3.31 2.27 -10.60
C PHE A 98 -2.54 2.81 -9.40
N GLU A 99 -3.24 2.95 -8.29
CA GLU A 99 -2.67 3.47 -7.04
C GLU A 99 -2.12 2.34 -6.18
N GLY A 100 -1.12 2.67 -5.38
CA GLY A 100 -0.53 1.77 -4.40
C GLY A 100 0.14 2.51 -3.24
N LEU A 101 0.64 1.75 -2.29
CA LEU A 101 1.39 2.27 -1.14
C LEU A 101 2.80 1.68 -1.17
N TYR A 102 3.81 2.52 -1.30
CA TYR A 102 5.19 2.13 -1.07
C TYR A 102 5.51 2.19 0.42
N LEU A 103 6.02 1.09 0.96
CA LEU A 103 6.48 1.00 2.35
C LEU A 103 8.01 0.92 2.36
N PRO A 104 8.71 1.99 2.77
CA PRO A 104 10.16 1.97 2.88
C PRO A 104 10.61 1.02 4.01
N PRO A 105 11.76 0.34 3.87
CA PRO A 105 12.32 -0.45 4.95
C PRO A 105 12.88 0.45 6.06
N PRO A 106 12.89 -0.02 7.33
CA PRO A 106 12.18 -1.21 7.78
C PRO A 106 10.66 -0.99 7.81
N SER A 107 9.90 -2.00 7.38
CA SER A 107 8.45 -2.09 7.61
C SER A 107 8.17 -3.23 8.59
N ARG A 108 7.01 -3.23 9.27
CA ARG A 108 6.70 -4.02 10.48
C ARG A 108 7.53 -3.65 11.71
N PRO A 109 6.89 -3.19 12.80
CA PRO A 109 7.59 -2.89 14.04
C PRO A 109 8.18 -4.11 14.78
N ASP A 110 7.52 -5.27 14.71
CA ASP A 110 7.91 -6.48 15.48
C ASP A 110 8.92 -7.39 14.75
N LYS A 111 8.69 -7.64 13.46
CA LYS A 111 9.51 -8.49 12.60
C LYS A 111 9.89 -7.70 11.35
N PRO A 112 10.87 -6.79 11.47
CA PRO A 112 11.18 -5.84 10.42
C PRO A 112 11.50 -6.51 9.08
N LEU A 113 10.77 -6.11 8.04
CA LEU A 113 11.12 -6.36 6.66
C LEU A 113 12.11 -5.29 6.21
N ALA A 114 13.37 -5.69 6.01
CA ALA A 114 14.46 -4.83 5.53
C ALA A 114 14.40 -4.52 4.03
N MET A 115 13.42 -5.08 3.32
CA MET A 115 13.22 -4.93 1.89
C MET A 115 12.21 -3.85 1.56
N LYS A 116 12.35 -3.28 0.36
CA LYS A 116 11.35 -2.38 -0.24
C LYS A 116 10.10 -3.18 -0.58
N THR A 117 8.94 -2.68 -0.18
CA THR A 117 7.66 -3.34 -0.46
C THR A 117 6.64 -2.36 -0.98
N VAL A 118 5.63 -2.88 -1.68
CA VAL A 118 4.46 -2.11 -2.11
C VAL A 118 3.19 -2.88 -1.78
N ILE A 119 2.12 -2.15 -1.51
CA ILE A 119 0.76 -2.66 -1.52
C ILE A 119 0.10 -2.18 -2.80
N VAL A 120 -0.49 -3.11 -3.54
CA VAL A 120 -1.20 -2.87 -4.81
C VAL A 120 -2.54 -3.60 -4.82
N PRO A 121 -3.48 -3.24 -5.71
CA PRO A 121 -4.68 -4.05 -5.92
C PRO A 121 -4.30 -5.49 -6.26
N THR A 122 -5.03 -6.47 -5.73
CA THR A 122 -4.68 -7.89 -5.97
C THR A 122 -4.73 -8.26 -7.45
N SER A 123 -5.62 -7.66 -8.24
CA SER A 123 -5.66 -7.80 -9.70
C SER A 123 -4.39 -7.35 -10.40
N GLU A 124 -3.60 -6.48 -9.76
CA GLU A 124 -2.35 -5.95 -10.32
C GLU A 124 -1.14 -6.82 -9.98
N TYR A 125 -1.26 -7.76 -9.05
CA TYR A 125 -0.15 -8.60 -8.65
C TYR A 125 0.00 -9.84 -9.53
N ALA A 126 1.19 -9.97 -10.11
CA ALA A 126 1.72 -11.23 -10.61
C ALA A 126 3.24 -11.23 -10.36
N GLU A 127 3.78 -12.33 -9.82
CA GLU A 127 5.21 -12.43 -9.54
C GLU A 127 6.04 -12.26 -10.82
N GLY A 128 7.09 -11.47 -10.75
CA GLY A 128 7.94 -11.10 -11.89
C GLY A 128 7.39 -9.95 -12.74
N ARG A 129 6.13 -9.53 -12.58
CA ARG A 129 5.54 -8.44 -13.36
C ARG A 129 6.32 -7.14 -13.16
N ASN A 130 6.66 -6.48 -14.27
CA ASN A 130 7.29 -5.17 -14.25
C ASN A 130 6.22 -4.07 -14.32
N VAL A 131 6.32 -3.12 -13.41
CA VAL A 131 5.45 -1.93 -13.35
C VAL A 131 6.32 -0.68 -13.26
N VAL A 132 5.80 0.43 -13.76
CA VAL A 132 6.48 1.72 -13.72
C VAL A 132 5.95 2.51 -12.53
N LEU A 133 6.81 2.85 -11.58
CA LEU A 133 6.52 3.69 -10.43
C LEU A 133 7.02 5.11 -10.73
N THR A 134 6.10 6.06 -10.76
CA THR A 134 6.43 7.47 -11.03
C THR A 134 6.43 8.27 -9.73
N THR A 135 7.51 8.99 -9.48
CA THR A 135 7.61 9.98 -8.41
C THR A 135 7.78 11.38 -9.01
N THR A 136 7.78 12.40 -8.17
CA THR A 136 8.04 13.79 -8.59
C THR A 136 9.37 13.92 -9.34
N HIS A 137 10.42 13.24 -8.89
CA HIS A 137 11.79 13.46 -9.38
C HIS A 137 12.35 12.30 -10.22
N SER A 138 11.70 11.14 -10.22
CA SER A 138 12.25 9.93 -10.85
C SER A 138 11.16 8.99 -11.32
N VAL A 139 11.46 8.25 -12.38
CA VAL A 139 10.67 7.13 -12.87
C VAL A 139 11.46 5.85 -12.61
N TYR A 140 10.82 4.87 -11.98
CA TYR A 140 11.43 3.58 -11.68
C TYR A 140 10.68 2.48 -12.43
N THR A 141 11.40 1.57 -13.07
CA THR A 141 10.82 0.27 -13.42
C THR A 141 11.08 -0.66 -12.24
N VAL A 142 10.03 -1.23 -11.66
CA VAL A 142 10.12 -2.17 -10.54
C VAL A 142 9.49 -3.51 -10.91
N SER A 143 10.12 -4.59 -10.48
CA SER A 143 9.59 -5.95 -10.60
C SER A 143 8.90 -6.31 -9.30
N LEU A 144 7.64 -6.76 -9.37
CA LEU A 144 6.92 -7.34 -8.24
C LEU A 144 7.52 -8.73 -7.95
N LYS A 145 7.93 -8.98 -6.71
CA LYS A 145 8.61 -10.21 -6.30
C LYS A 145 7.71 -11.01 -5.36
N HIS A 146 8.26 -11.51 -4.26
CA HIS A 146 7.58 -12.39 -3.33
C HIS A 146 6.38 -11.72 -2.65
N LEU A 147 5.31 -12.49 -2.53
CA LEU A 147 4.11 -12.13 -1.78
C LEU A 147 4.40 -12.15 -0.27
N VAL A 148 4.11 -11.03 0.40
CA VAL A 148 4.19 -10.90 1.86
C VAL A 148 2.83 -11.24 2.49
N GLU A 149 1.75 -10.72 1.91
CA GLU A 149 0.37 -11.01 2.31
C GLU A 149 -0.58 -10.71 1.15
N GLN A 150 -1.61 -11.54 0.98
CA GLN A 150 -2.67 -11.30 0.01
C GLN A 150 -4.04 -11.29 0.69
N ARG A 151 -4.87 -10.35 0.25
CA ARG A 151 -6.30 -10.23 0.54
C ARG A 151 -7.07 -10.12 -0.78
N PRO A 152 -8.42 -10.23 -0.76
CA PRO A 152 -9.21 -10.16 -1.99
C PRO A 152 -8.99 -8.87 -2.80
N ASP A 153 -8.78 -7.74 -2.11
CA ASP A 153 -8.70 -6.40 -2.67
C ASP A 153 -7.26 -5.88 -2.80
N TRP A 154 -6.33 -6.32 -1.94
CA TRP A 154 -4.94 -5.86 -1.97
C TRP A 154 -3.91 -6.97 -1.75
N SER A 155 -2.73 -6.78 -2.33
CA SER A 155 -1.56 -7.64 -2.18
C SER A 155 -0.36 -6.81 -1.71
N TRP A 156 0.25 -7.23 -0.61
CA TRP A 156 1.50 -6.67 -0.10
C TRP A 156 2.66 -7.52 -0.59
N VAL A 157 3.58 -6.92 -1.34
CA VAL A 157 4.61 -7.63 -2.08
C VAL A 157 5.95 -6.94 -1.95
N THR A 158 7.01 -7.72 -2.06
CA THR A 158 8.38 -7.22 -2.14
C THR A 158 8.66 -6.70 -3.55
N ILE A 159 9.53 -5.71 -3.69
CA ILE A 159 9.89 -5.14 -5.00
C ILE A 159 11.40 -5.09 -5.20
N GLN A 160 11.80 -5.20 -6.47
CA GLN A 160 13.16 -4.95 -6.92
C GLN A 160 13.16 -3.82 -7.95
N ILE A 161 14.02 -2.82 -7.76
CA ILE A 161 14.24 -1.79 -8.78
C ILE A 161 15.05 -2.42 -9.90
N VAL A 162 14.50 -2.39 -11.12
CA VAL A 162 15.14 -2.88 -12.34
C VAL A 162 15.86 -1.75 -13.05
N GLU A 163 15.24 -0.57 -13.10
CA GLU A 163 15.77 0.62 -13.77
C GLU A 163 15.31 1.89 -13.04
N LYS A 164 16.16 2.93 -13.05
CA LYS A 164 15.81 4.28 -12.58
C LYS A 164 16.19 5.30 -13.66
N LYS A 165 15.23 6.18 -14.00
CA LYS A 165 15.45 7.35 -14.86
C LYS A 165 15.11 8.63 -14.09
N SER A 166 15.98 9.62 -14.14
CA SER A 166 15.70 10.95 -13.60
C SER A 166 14.64 11.65 -14.47
N ARG A 167 13.68 12.34 -13.87
CA ARG A 167 12.88 13.35 -14.60
C ARG A 167 13.71 14.62 -14.59
N ASN A 168 14.43 14.91 -15.67
CA ASN A 168 15.07 16.22 -15.81
C ASN A 168 13.97 17.27 -15.78
N ALA A 169 14.10 18.24 -14.88
CA ALA A 169 13.26 19.43 -14.91
C ALA A 169 13.66 20.22 -16.16
N SER A 170 12.78 20.25 -17.15
CA SER A 170 12.81 21.24 -18.23
C SER A 170 12.36 22.59 -17.69
#